data_AF-A0A966DBY8-F1
#
_entry.id   AF-A0A966DBY8-F1
#
_cell.length_a   1.000
_cell.length_b   1.000
_cell.length_c   1.000
_cell.angle_alpha   90.00
_cell.angle_beta   90.00
_cell.angle_gamma   90.00
#
_symmetry.space_group_name_H-M   'P 1'
#
loop_
_entity.id
_entity.type
_entity.pdbx_description
1 polymer ?
#
loop_
_entity_poly.entity_id
_entity_poly.type
_entity_poly.pdbx_seq_one_letter_code
_entity_poly.pdbx_strand_id
1 'polypeptide(L)' 'FDNDGAGNKETWPFNVPFYLKLNLAWGGDWGGAQGVDESKLPATYEIDYVRVYQK' A
#
# COMPACT_ATOMS: atom_id res chain seq x y z
N PHE A 1 16.33 6.46 6.99
CA PHE A 1 16.10 7.59 6.08
C PHE A 1 15.57 8.68 6.95
N ASP A 2 16.33 9.75 7.12
CA ASP A 2 16.09 10.74 8.15
C ASP A 2 15.42 11.96 7.52
N ASN A 3 14.51 12.59 8.27
CA ASN A 3 13.90 13.85 7.83
C ASN A 3 14.95 14.95 7.87
N ASP A 4 15.23 15.55 6.71
CA ASP A 4 16.18 16.65 6.60
C ASP A 4 15.69 17.95 7.27
N GLY A 5 14.42 18.01 7.67
CA GLY A 5 13.80 19.17 8.30
C GLY A 5 13.56 20.34 7.36
N ALA A 6 13.83 20.18 6.06
CA ALA A 6 13.76 21.25 5.07
C ALA A 6 12.32 21.56 4.63
N GLY A 7 11.35 20.74 5.03
CA GLY A 7 9.95 20.87 4.61
C GLY A 7 9.75 20.67 3.10
N ASN A 8 10.74 20.09 2.42
CA ASN A 8 10.72 19.87 0.99
C ASN A 8 10.14 18.48 0.68
N LYS A 9 9.03 18.43 -0.06
CA LYS A 9 8.38 17.16 -0.43
C LYS A 9 9.24 16.25 -1.31
N GLU A 10 10.21 16.80 -2.05
CA GLU A 10 11.07 16.02 -2.94
C GLU A 10 12.10 15.19 -2.15
N THR A 11 12.46 15.66 -0.96
CA THR A 11 13.38 14.97 -0.05
C THR A 11 12.64 14.29 1.10
N TRP A 12 11.49 14.83 1.52
CA TRP A 12 10.64 14.29 2.57
C TRP A 12 9.14 14.37 2.20
N PRO A 13 8.60 13.42 1.42
CA PRO A 13 7.23 13.47 0.90
C PRO A 13 6.15 13.10 1.93
N PHE A 14 6.50 12.85 3.19
CA PHE A 14 5.57 12.26 4.18
C PHE A 14 4.68 13.29 4.90
N ASN A 15 4.80 14.57 4.58
CA ASN A 15 4.00 15.65 5.18
C ASN A 15 3.16 16.41 4.14
N VAL A 16 2.49 15.67 3.27
CA VAL A 16 1.52 16.19 2.29
C VAL A 16 0.25 15.33 2.36
N PRO A 17 -0.88 15.76 1.76
CA PRO A 17 -2.07 14.92 1.71
C PRO A 17 -1.84 13.60 0.97
N PHE A 18 -2.32 12.50 1.54
CA PHE A 18 -2.33 11.17 0.92
C PHE A 18 -3.75 10.64 0.76
N TYR A 19 -3.94 9.75 -0.21
CA TYR A 19 -5.16 8.97 -0.39
C TYR A 19 -4.92 7.52 0.04
N LEU A 20 -5.92 6.91 0.68
CA LEU A 20 -5.90 5.48 0.96
C LEU A 20 -6.13 4.70 -0.34
N LYS A 21 -5.33 3.65 -0.56
CA LYS A 21 -5.54 2.64 -1.61
C LYS A 21 -5.65 1.27 -0.97
N LEU A 22 -6.62 0.49 -1.41
CA LEU A 22 -6.86 -0.89 -0.98
C LEU A 22 -6.87 -1.75 -2.24
N ASN A 23 -6.09 -2.82 -2.25
CA ASN A 23 -6.00 -3.73 -3.39
C ASN A 23 -5.74 -5.17 -2.95
N LEU A 24 -6.20 -6.12 -3.75
CA LEU A 24 -5.83 -7.54 -3.67
C LEU A 24 -5.01 -7.86 -4.91
N ALA A 25 -3.68 -7.81 -4.79
CA ALA A 25 -2.79 -8.16 -5.91
C ALA A 25 -2.65 -9.67 -6.03
N TRP A 26 -2.54 -10.16 -7.27
CA TRP A 26 -2.30 -11.57 -7.60
C TRP A 26 -1.18 -11.66 -8.63
N GLY A 27 -0.01 -12.16 -8.23
CA GLY A 27 1.16 -12.23 -9.10
C GLY A 27 1.98 -10.93 -9.18
N GLY A 28 2.46 -10.59 -10.39
CA GLY A 28 3.43 -9.52 -10.64
C GLY A 28 4.87 -9.92 -10.27
N ASP A 29 5.83 -9.05 -10.58
CA ASP A 29 7.26 -9.34 -10.37
C ASP A 29 7.58 -9.71 -8.91
N TRP A 30 6.85 -9.11 -7.96
CA TRP A 30 7.02 -9.41 -6.54
C TRP A 30 6.05 -10.48 -6.03
N GLY A 31 4.74 -10.30 -6.21
CA GLY A 31 3.73 -11.21 -5.65
C GLY A 31 3.66 -12.57 -6.36
N GLY A 32 4.22 -12.68 -7.56
CA GLY A 32 4.33 -13.91 -8.35
C GLY A 32 5.78 -14.34 -8.57
N ALA A 33 6.74 -13.84 -7.77
CA ALA A 33 8.15 -14.16 -7.92
C ALA A 33 8.45 -15.68 -7.88
N GLN A 34 7.53 -16.47 -7.32
CA GLN A 34 7.60 -17.94 -7.26
C GLN A 34 6.51 -18.64 -8.10
N GLY A 35 5.93 -17.92 -9.06
CA GLY A 35 4.74 -18.34 -9.79
C GLY A 35 3.44 -17.99 -9.08
N VAL A 36 2.32 -18.29 -9.73
CA VAL A 36 0.96 -18.09 -9.25
C VAL A 36 0.16 -19.38 -9.39
N ASP A 37 -0.59 -19.76 -8.35
CA ASP A 37 -1.40 -20.98 -8.32
C ASP A 37 -2.89 -20.67 -8.49
N GLU A 38 -3.38 -20.80 -9.72
CA GLU A 38 -4.77 -20.48 -10.07
C GLU A 38 -5.81 -21.37 -9.37
N SER A 39 -5.42 -22.52 -8.81
CA SER A 39 -6.33 -23.37 -8.02
C SER A 39 -6.83 -22.72 -6.73
N LYS A 40 -6.18 -21.63 -6.31
CA LYS A 40 -6.52 -20.85 -5.11
C LYS A 40 -7.53 -19.74 -5.37
N LEU A 41 -7.97 -19.57 -6.62
CA LEU A 41 -9.02 -18.63 -6.96
C LEU A 41 -10.41 -19.28 -6.84
N PRO A 42 -11.46 -18.50 -6.47
CA PRO A 42 -11.43 -17.06 -6.20
C PRO A 42 -10.82 -16.72 -4.84
N ALA A 43 -10.11 -15.59 -4.78
CA ALA A 43 -9.63 -15.00 -3.53
C ALA A 43 -10.49 -13.78 -3.16
N THR A 44 -10.74 -13.62 -1.86
CA THR A 44 -11.62 -12.55 -1.36
C THR A 44 -10.83 -11.66 -0.40
N TYR A 45 -11.04 -10.35 -0.51
CA TYR A 45 -10.49 -9.35 0.40
C TYR A 45 -11.63 -8.60 1.08
N GLU A 46 -12.03 -9.08 2.25
CA GLU A 46 -13.16 -8.54 3.02
C GLU A 46 -12.70 -7.43 3.97
N ILE A 47 -13.34 -6.26 3.90
CA ILE A 47 -12.99 -5.08 4.70
C ILE A 47 -14.27 -4.57 5.36
N ASP A 48 -14.36 -4.74 6.68
CA ASP A 48 -15.52 -4.31 7.48
C ASP A 48 -15.54 -2.79 7.67
N TYR A 49 -14.39 -2.18 7.99
CA TYR A 49 -14.28 -0.72 8.09
C TYR A 49 -12.88 -0.20 7.84
N VAL A 50 -12.83 1.07 7.45
CA VAL A 50 -11.62 1.90 7.45
C VAL A 50 -11.86 3.06 8.40
N ARG A 51 -10.91 3.33 9.30
CA ARG A 51 -10.95 4.49 10.20
C ARG A 51 -9.62 5.20 10.16
N VAL A 52 -9.64 6.51 9.94
CA VAL A 52 -8.47 7.39 9.95
C VAL A 52 -8.67 8.42 11.06
N TYR A 53 -7.67 8.58 11.91
CA TYR A 53 -7.69 9.48 13.05
C TYR A 53 -6.52 10.44 12.98
N GLN A 54 -6.71 11.65 13.50
CA GLN A 54 -5.68 12.66 13.67
C GLN A 54 -5.70 13.13 15.13
N LYS A 55 -4.52 13.38 15.69
CA LYS A 55 -4.33 13.87 17.06
C LYS A 55 -4.67 15.35 17.17
#